data_AF-A0A538HDD8-F1
#
_entry.id   AF-A0A538HDD8-F1
#
_cell.length_a   1.000
_cell.length_b   1.000
_cell.length_c   1.000
_cell.angle_alpha   90.00
_cell.angle_beta   90.00
_cell.angle_gamma   90.00
#
_symmetry.space_group_name_H-M   'P 1'
#
loop_
_entity.id
_entity.type
_entity.pdbx_description
1 polymer ?
#
loop_
_entity_poly.entity_id
_entity_poly.type
_entity_poly.pdbx_seq_one_letter_code
_entity_poly.pdbx_strand_id
1 'polypeptide(L)'
;WRADAAIAGGGALIEHSIHDLDLLRFLLGEVADVSGRTANFAGHEGIEDVAVATLAFASGATAGLVSVWHGVLSRPSTRRLEVFCERGMAWTDDDYTGPLHVETSDGAEARACPAPAWVEELPVDRRWRSFAGQYAPANRSFLEALARGRPPEPGLDVALVVGTGGGNAGPNALLRQVAAPNMAGTADGAVGVEVPLSEDEQKVLSEIERQFYESDPAFAREVGSTTLYSHAGRNLKWAGLGFVAGLVIMLVSFASSIFLGVSGFVVMLGSAVVFERNLRKMGKAGWHSVSRSMRAGGLRTYFSDAGRRVRDRFRKNQG
;
A
#
# COMPACT_ATOMS: atom_id res chain seq x y z
N TRP A 1 10.37 16.38 14.84
CA TRP A 1 9.68 17.49 14.16
C TRP A 1 8.60 16.98 13.20
N ARG A 2 8.86 16.05 12.27
CA ARG A 2 7.80 15.46 11.42
C ARG A 2 6.66 14.75 12.18
N ALA A 3 6.97 14.19 13.35
CA ALA A 3 5.98 13.58 14.24
C ALA A 3 5.18 14.60 15.09
N ASP A 4 5.47 15.90 14.96
CA ASP A 4 4.83 16.95 15.74
C ASP A 4 3.92 17.77 14.80
N ALA A 5 2.61 17.61 14.94
CA ALA A 5 1.62 18.25 14.10
C ALA A 5 1.67 19.79 14.18
N ALA A 6 2.14 20.37 15.30
CA ALA A 6 2.29 21.82 15.42
C ALA A 6 3.40 22.37 14.51
N ILE A 7 4.35 21.52 14.12
CA ILE A 7 5.47 21.87 13.23
C ILE A 7 5.22 21.37 11.81
N ALA A 8 4.76 20.12 11.66
CA ALA A 8 4.57 19.47 10.37
C ALA A 8 3.28 19.89 9.66
N GLY A 9 2.26 20.32 10.40
CA GLY A 9 0.94 20.71 9.89
C GLY A 9 0.01 19.56 9.53
N GLY A 10 0.53 18.35 9.31
CA GLY A 10 -0.21 17.13 8.98
C GLY A 10 0.73 15.99 8.59
N GLY A 11 0.18 14.88 8.14
CA GLY A 11 0.92 13.72 7.67
C GLY A 11 0.89 13.56 6.15
N ALA A 12 0.43 12.39 5.69
CA ALA A 12 0.49 11.97 4.30
C ALA A 12 -0.20 12.96 3.33
N LEU A 13 -1.25 13.67 3.74
CA LEU A 13 -1.92 14.61 2.86
C LEU A 13 -1.04 15.81 2.51
N ILE A 14 -0.43 16.45 3.51
CA ILE A 14 0.39 17.64 3.28
C ILE A 14 1.79 17.29 2.79
N GLU A 15 2.37 16.16 3.24
CA GLU A 15 3.73 15.78 2.84
C GLU A 15 3.78 15.11 1.46
N HIS A 16 2.72 14.42 1.04
CA HIS A 16 2.73 13.65 -0.21
C HIS A 16 1.65 14.10 -1.18
N SER A 17 0.39 14.23 -0.74
CA SER A 17 -0.72 14.50 -1.65
C SER A 17 -0.97 15.96 -1.97
N ILE A 18 -0.15 16.85 -1.44
CA ILE A 18 -0.12 18.26 -1.84
C ILE A 18 0.08 18.43 -3.36
N HIS A 19 0.95 17.61 -3.95
CA HIS A 19 1.20 17.59 -5.39
C HIS A 19 0.01 17.00 -6.18
N ASP A 20 -0.69 16.00 -5.62
CA ASP A 20 -1.88 15.42 -6.26
C ASP A 20 -3.00 16.45 -6.35
N LEU A 21 -3.24 17.18 -5.26
CA LEU A 21 -4.26 18.21 -5.19
C LEU A 21 -3.97 19.37 -6.14
N ASP A 22 -2.71 19.77 -6.27
CA ASP A 22 -2.31 20.82 -7.21
C ASP A 22 -2.56 20.39 -8.66
N LEU A 23 -2.20 19.16 -9.03
CA LEU A 23 -2.49 18.60 -10.35
C LEU A 23 -3.99 18.48 -10.61
N LEU A 24 -4.76 17.97 -9.65
CA LEU A 24 -6.22 17.87 -9.78
C LEU A 24 -6.85 19.25 -9.96
N ARG A 25 -6.39 20.27 -9.22
CA ARG A 25 -6.88 21.65 -9.38
C ARG A 25 -6.49 22.25 -10.73
N PHE A 26 -5.27 22.01 -11.18
CA PHE A 26 -4.81 22.45 -12.50
C PHE A 26 -5.66 21.84 -13.62
N LEU A 27 -6.03 20.57 -13.50
CA LEU A 27 -6.78 19.84 -14.53
C LEU A 27 -8.30 20.07 -14.47
N LEU A 28 -8.87 20.10 -13.27
CA LEU A 28 -10.32 20.05 -13.04
C LEU A 28 -10.89 21.37 -12.51
N GLY A 29 -10.03 22.35 -12.23
CA GLY A 29 -10.41 23.65 -11.66
C GLY A 29 -10.49 23.63 -10.14
N GLU A 30 -11.20 24.59 -9.55
CA GLU A 30 -11.27 24.72 -8.10
C GLU A 30 -12.12 23.64 -7.43
N VAL A 31 -11.68 23.19 -6.26
CA VAL A 31 -12.44 22.25 -5.42
C VAL A 31 -13.59 23.01 -4.76
N ALA A 32 -14.81 22.53 -4.95
CA ALA A 32 -16.02 23.08 -4.37
C ALA A 32 -16.41 22.38 -3.06
N ASP A 33 -16.20 21.07 -2.96
CA ASP A 33 -16.54 20.27 -1.77
C ASP A 33 -15.54 19.11 -1.57
N VAL A 34 -15.35 18.71 -0.32
CA VAL A 34 -14.56 17.54 0.06
C VAL A 34 -15.28 16.72 1.10
N SER A 35 -15.16 15.40 1.00
CA SER A 35 -15.47 14.49 2.11
C SER A 35 -14.39 13.42 2.20
N GLY A 36 -14.15 12.88 3.38
CA GLY A 36 -13.08 11.91 3.53
C GLY A 36 -12.89 11.39 4.93
N ARG A 37 -11.92 10.48 5.07
CA ARG A 37 -11.49 9.90 6.34
C ARG A 37 -9.99 9.85 6.40
N THR A 38 -9.46 10.06 7.60
CA THR A 38 -8.05 9.88 7.93
C THR A 38 -7.87 8.78 8.95
N ALA A 39 -6.66 8.22 9.00
CA ALA A 39 -6.26 7.32 10.06
C ALA A 39 -4.78 7.52 10.40
N ASN A 40 -4.45 7.35 11.67
CA ASN A 40 -3.09 7.35 12.20
C ASN A 40 -2.82 5.97 12.83
N PHE A 41 -1.79 5.31 12.31
CA PHE A 41 -1.29 4.03 12.77
C PHE A 41 0.12 4.13 13.36
N ALA A 42 0.87 5.17 13.01
CA ALA A 42 2.21 5.45 13.54
C ALA A 42 2.20 5.96 14.99
N GLY A 43 1.03 6.36 15.52
CA GLY A 43 0.88 6.80 16.91
C GLY A 43 1.26 8.26 17.16
N HIS A 44 1.28 9.08 16.10
CA HIS A 44 1.56 10.50 16.16
C HIS A 44 0.26 11.30 15.97
N GLU A 45 -0.27 11.86 17.06
CA GLU A 45 -1.52 12.62 17.02
C GLU A 45 -1.42 13.81 16.05
N GLY A 46 -2.45 13.98 15.20
CA GLY A 46 -2.49 15.02 14.18
C GLY A 46 -1.61 14.78 12.95
N ILE A 47 -0.96 13.61 12.83
CA ILE A 47 -0.18 13.20 11.67
C ILE A 47 -0.86 11.99 11.02
N GLU A 48 -1.71 12.18 10.03
CA GLU A 48 -2.38 11.06 9.36
C GLU A 48 -1.42 10.23 8.49
N ASP A 49 -1.47 8.90 8.60
CA ASP A 49 -0.71 7.99 7.71
C ASP A 49 -1.54 7.60 6.49
N VAL A 50 -2.86 7.58 6.64
CA VAL A 50 -3.80 7.22 5.59
C VAL A 50 -4.84 8.32 5.48
N ALA A 51 -5.13 8.72 4.26
CA ALA A 51 -6.24 9.58 3.93
C ALA A 51 -6.96 9.09 2.69
N VAL A 52 -8.28 9.02 2.76
CA VAL A 52 -9.15 8.73 1.63
C VAL A 52 -10.15 9.86 1.51
N ALA A 53 -10.18 10.52 0.37
CA ALA A 53 -11.06 11.66 0.13
C ALA A 53 -11.77 11.57 -1.22
N THR A 54 -12.98 12.12 -1.26
CA THR A 54 -13.74 12.41 -2.47
C THR A 54 -13.84 13.93 -2.61
N LEU A 55 -13.52 14.43 -3.79
CA LEU A 55 -13.55 15.85 -4.13
C LEU A 55 -14.61 16.10 -5.20
N ALA A 56 -15.38 17.17 -5.03
CA ALA A 56 -16.24 17.73 -6.07
C ALA A 56 -15.66 19.08 -6.51
N PHE A 57 -15.60 19.31 -7.81
CA PHE A 57 -15.01 20.51 -8.41
C PHE A 57 -16.08 21.47 -8.90
N ALA A 58 -15.77 22.77 -8.93
CA ALA A 58 -16.66 23.80 -9.46
C ALA A 58 -17.00 23.59 -10.96
N SER A 59 -16.15 22.85 -11.68
CA SER A 59 -16.40 22.39 -13.06
C SER A 59 -17.47 21.31 -13.18
N GLY A 60 -17.90 20.71 -12.07
CA GLY A 60 -18.77 19.52 -12.04
C GLY A 60 -18.02 18.19 -12.07
N ALA A 61 -16.69 18.20 -12.21
CA ALA A 61 -15.88 17.00 -12.11
C ALA A 61 -15.86 16.45 -10.67
N THR A 62 -15.56 15.16 -10.54
CA THR A 62 -15.34 14.49 -9.26
C THR A 62 -14.02 13.73 -9.26
N ALA A 63 -13.37 13.61 -8.11
CA ALA A 63 -12.13 12.84 -7.97
C ALA A 63 -12.10 12.06 -6.66
N GLY A 64 -11.43 10.91 -6.69
CA GLY A 64 -11.02 10.17 -5.51
C GLY A 64 -9.52 10.36 -5.25
N LEU A 65 -9.15 10.56 -3.99
CA LEU A 65 -7.76 10.63 -3.55
C LEU A 65 -7.53 9.58 -2.47
N VAL A 66 -6.50 8.76 -2.65
CA VAL A 66 -6.03 7.81 -1.63
C VAL A 66 -4.55 8.07 -1.38
N SER A 67 -4.26 8.60 -0.20
CA SER A 67 -2.90 8.85 0.27
C SER A 67 -2.55 7.86 1.37
N VAL A 68 -1.45 7.14 1.20
CA VAL A 68 -1.00 6.14 2.16
C VAL A 68 0.51 6.25 2.35
N TRP A 69 0.91 6.63 3.55
CA TRP A 69 2.25 6.42 4.06
C TRP A 69 2.35 5.03 4.71
N HIS A 70 3.46 4.34 4.47
CA HIS A 70 3.70 3.01 5.03
C HIS A 70 5.18 2.75 5.28
N GLY A 71 5.49 1.84 6.22
CA GLY A 71 6.87 1.44 6.53
C GLY A 71 7.51 0.42 5.58
N VAL A 72 6.88 0.08 4.44
CA VAL A 72 7.41 -0.90 3.48
C VAL A 72 8.47 -0.26 2.56
N LEU A 73 9.72 -0.22 3.03
CA LEU A 73 10.85 0.40 2.31
C LEU A 73 11.20 -0.23 0.96
N SER A 74 10.77 -1.47 0.71
CA SER A 74 11.01 -2.15 -0.57
C SER A 74 9.97 -1.80 -1.64
N ARG A 75 8.87 -1.13 -1.27
CA ARG A 75 7.82 -0.75 -2.20
C ARG A 75 8.20 0.60 -2.83
N PRO A 76 8.28 0.70 -4.17
CA PRO A 76 8.54 1.98 -4.83
C PRO A 76 7.35 2.94 -4.65
N SER A 77 7.54 4.19 -5.05
CA SER A 77 6.40 5.09 -5.29
C SER A 77 5.45 4.42 -6.28
N THR A 78 4.16 4.58 -6.04
CA THR A 78 3.10 4.13 -6.97
C THR A 78 2.10 5.27 -7.16
N ARG A 79 2.58 6.52 -7.12
CA ARG A 79 1.70 7.66 -7.33
C ARG A 79 1.15 7.55 -8.76
N ARG A 80 -0.17 7.41 -8.84
CA ARG A 80 -0.91 7.16 -10.07
C ARG A 80 -2.00 8.21 -10.18
N LEU A 81 -2.01 8.92 -11.29
CA LEU A 81 -3.07 9.86 -11.64
C LEU A 81 -3.85 9.29 -12.81
N GLU A 82 -5.18 9.32 -12.73
CA GLU A 82 -6.09 8.87 -13.78
C GLU A 82 -7.15 9.94 -14.01
N VAL A 83 -7.36 10.31 -15.27
CA VAL A 83 -8.36 11.30 -15.68
C VAL A 83 -9.24 10.67 -16.74
N PHE A 84 -10.55 10.70 -16.50
CA PHE A 84 -11.55 10.16 -17.40
C PHE A 84 -12.40 11.31 -17.95
N CYS A 85 -12.49 11.37 -19.28
CA CYS A 85 -13.26 12.36 -20.02
C CYS A 85 -14.29 11.65 -20.91
N GLU A 86 -15.25 12.40 -21.44
CA GLU A 86 -16.32 11.87 -22.30
C GLU A 86 -15.81 11.02 -23.49
N ARG A 87 -14.66 11.40 -24.07
CA ARG A 87 -14.12 10.81 -25.31
C ARG A 87 -12.73 10.19 -25.15
N GLY A 88 -12.29 9.97 -23.92
CA GLY A 88 -11.00 9.34 -23.67
C GLY A 88 -10.55 9.42 -22.23
N MET A 89 -9.47 8.71 -21.92
CA MET A 89 -8.85 8.70 -20.61
C MET A 89 -7.34 8.84 -20.72
N ALA A 90 -6.72 9.37 -19.68
CA ALA A 90 -5.28 9.49 -19.58
C ALA A 90 -4.79 9.10 -18.19
N TRP A 91 -3.62 8.45 -18.11
CA TRP A 91 -3.05 8.06 -16.82
C TRP A 91 -1.53 7.99 -16.82
N THR A 92 -0.96 7.99 -15.61
CA THR A 92 0.47 7.78 -15.37
C THR A 92 0.69 6.52 -14.53
N ASP A 93 1.80 5.81 -14.76
CA ASP A 93 2.21 4.68 -13.92
C ASP A 93 3.08 5.09 -12.73
N ASP A 94 3.71 6.25 -12.84
CA ASP A 94 4.60 6.86 -11.86
C ASP A 94 4.53 8.39 -12.02
N ASP A 95 4.90 9.13 -10.98
CA ASP A 95 4.70 10.57 -10.91
C ASP A 95 5.73 11.40 -11.66
N TYR A 96 6.91 10.84 -11.95
CA TYR A 96 7.99 11.60 -12.55
C TYR A 96 8.56 11.00 -13.83
N THR A 97 8.44 9.69 -14.02
CA THR A 97 9.22 8.98 -15.05
C THR A 97 8.41 8.08 -15.97
N GLY A 98 7.16 7.80 -15.61
CA GLY A 98 6.29 6.94 -16.38
C GLY A 98 5.85 7.59 -17.70
N PRO A 99 5.55 6.81 -18.74
CA PRO A 99 4.86 7.35 -19.89
C PRO A 99 3.46 7.86 -19.49
N LEU A 100 3.01 8.91 -20.15
CA LEU A 100 1.61 9.31 -20.15
C LEU A 100 0.85 8.41 -21.12
N HIS A 101 -0.06 7.61 -20.60
CA HIS A 101 -0.96 6.81 -21.43
C HIS A 101 -2.19 7.62 -21.79
N VAL A 102 -2.66 7.47 -23.02
CA VAL A 102 -3.89 8.08 -23.52
C VAL A 102 -4.66 7.04 -24.31
N GLU A 103 -5.95 6.91 -24.03
CA GLU A 103 -6.85 5.99 -24.73
C GLU A 103 -8.10 6.72 -25.20
N THR A 104 -8.49 6.51 -26.45
CA THR A 104 -9.70 7.03 -27.08
C THR A 104 -10.38 5.93 -27.89
N SER A 105 -11.51 6.24 -28.54
CA SER A 105 -12.16 5.33 -29.50
C SER A 105 -11.27 4.91 -30.67
N ASP A 106 -10.23 5.70 -30.97
CA ASP A 106 -9.33 5.48 -32.11
C ASP A 106 -8.12 4.61 -31.74
N GLY A 107 -7.93 4.31 -30.45
CA GLY A 107 -6.89 3.43 -29.94
C GLY A 107 -6.20 3.96 -28.67
N ALA A 108 -5.21 3.20 -28.21
CA ALA A 108 -4.37 3.53 -27.07
C ALA A 108 -2.95 3.86 -27.50
N GLU A 109 -2.35 4.88 -26.87
CA GLU A 109 -0.95 5.25 -27.06
C GLU A 109 -0.26 5.56 -25.74
N ALA A 110 1.04 5.26 -25.67
CA ALA A 110 1.90 5.62 -24.54
C ALA A 110 2.90 6.68 -25.01
N ARG A 111 2.82 7.88 -24.42
CA ARG A 111 3.68 9.01 -24.73
C ARG A 111 4.81 9.08 -23.70
N ALA A 112 6.05 8.94 -24.15
CA ALA A 112 7.21 9.16 -23.29
C ALA A 112 7.31 10.65 -22.90
N CYS A 113 7.61 10.91 -21.63
CA CYS A 113 7.86 12.25 -21.11
C CYS A 113 9.34 12.37 -20.68
N PRO A 114 10.30 12.42 -21.62
CA PRO A 114 11.71 12.53 -21.27
C PRO A 114 12.00 13.87 -20.61
N ALA A 115 12.99 13.88 -19.71
CA ALA A 115 13.52 15.12 -19.17
C ALA A 115 14.04 16.03 -20.31
N PRO A 116 14.01 17.37 -20.15
CA PRO A 116 14.59 18.27 -21.13
C PRO A 116 16.06 17.94 -21.41
N ALA A 117 16.51 18.05 -22.66
CA ALA A 117 17.86 17.64 -23.08
C ALA A 117 18.99 18.26 -22.24
N TRP A 118 18.83 19.52 -21.81
CA TRP A 118 19.83 20.21 -20.99
C TRP A 118 20.00 19.58 -19.59
N VAL A 119 19.04 18.80 -19.10
CA VAL A 119 19.16 18.04 -17.84
C VAL A 119 20.20 16.93 -18.00
N GLU A 120 20.28 16.31 -19.18
CA GLU A 120 21.29 15.28 -19.48
C GLU A 120 22.70 15.86 -19.50
N GLU A 121 22.83 17.15 -19.81
CA GLU A 121 24.10 17.89 -19.86
C GLU A 121 24.57 18.37 -18.47
N LEU A 122 23.74 18.25 -17.43
CA LEU A 122 24.13 18.66 -16.09
C LEU A 122 25.33 17.84 -15.59
N PRO A 123 26.34 18.48 -14.96
CA PRO A 123 27.53 17.83 -14.43
C PRO A 123 27.23 17.09 -13.11
N VAL A 124 26.21 16.23 -13.13
CA VAL A 124 25.79 15.39 -12.02
C VAL A 124 26.19 13.94 -12.26
N ASP A 125 26.55 13.24 -11.19
CA ASP A 125 26.81 11.81 -11.25
C ASP A 125 25.56 11.08 -11.80
N ARG A 126 25.79 10.06 -12.63
CA ARG A 126 24.73 9.26 -13.26
C ARG A 126 23.75 8.69 -12.25
N ARG A 127 24.20 8.36 -11.03
CA ARG A 127 23.35 7.86 -9.95
C ARG A 127 22.29 8.86 -9.50
N TRP A 128 22.56 10.16 -9.61
CA TRP A 128 21.65 11.22 -9.17
C TRP A 128 20.87 11.85 -10.33
N ARG A 129 21.09 11.41 -11.57
CA ARG A 129 20.52 12.06 -12.75
C ARG A 129 18.98 12.02 -12.77
N SER A 130 18.38 10.89 -12.43
CA SER A 130 16.91 10.77 -12.34
C SER A 130 16.34 11.73 -11.29
N PHE A 131 16.99 11.84 -10.13
CA PHE A 131 16.58 12.77 -9.07
C PHE A 131 16.79 14.23 -9.49
N ALA A 132 17.92 14.55 -10.12
CA ALA A 132 18.18 15.88 -10.64
C ALA A 132 17.14 16.27 -11.71
N GLY A 133 16.74 15.35 -12.58
CA GLY A 133 15.74 15.61 -13.61
C GLY A 133 14.35 15.97 -13.07
N GLN A 134 14.00 15.49 -11.87
CA GLN A 134 12.73 15.84 -11.22
C GLN A 134 12.66 17.32 -10.84
N TYR A 135 13.76 17.87 -10.31
CA TYR A 135 13.77 19.22 -9.73
C TYR A 135 14.46 20.26 -10.58
N ALA A 136 15.36 19.86 -11.47
CA ALA A 136 16.15 20.78 -12.28
C ALA A 136 15.27 21.74 -13.10
N PRO A 137 14.20 21.29 -13.79
CA PRO A 137 13.36 22.21 -14.57
C PRO A 137 12.70 23.30 -13.71
N ALA A 138 12.15 22.94 -12.56
CA ALA A 138 11.55 23.89 -11.62
C ALA A 138 12.61 24.87 -11.08
N ASN A 139 13.77 24.37 -10.66
CA ASN A 139 14.87 25.20 -10.15
C ASN A 139 15.39 26.18 -11.21
N ARG A 140 15.53 25.73 -12.47
CA ARG A 140 15.95 26.58 -13.57
C ARG A 140 14.90 27.65 -13.86
N SER A 141 13.61 27.30 -13.90
CA SER A 141 12.53 28.27 -14.09
C SER A 141 12.57 29.38 -13.03
N PHE A 142 12.78 29.00 -11.77
CA PHE A 142 12.94 29.93 -10.65
C PHE A 142 14.14 30.86 -10.84
N LEU A 143 15.33 30.31 -11.15
CA LEU A 143 16.54 31.12 -11.36
C LEU A 143 16.41 32.05 -12.57
N GLU A 144 15.79 31.60 -13.65
CA GLU A 144 15.52 32.44 -14.82
C GLU A 144 14.52 33.56 -14.51
N ALA A 145 13.56 33.34 -13.62
CA ALA A 145 12.64 34.37 -13.16
C ALA A 145 13.40 35.48 -12.42
N LEU A 146 14.26 35.10 -11.47
CA LEU A 146 15.11 36.04 -10.73
C LEU A 146 16.04 36.82 -11.65
N ALA A 147 16.71 36.12 -12.58
CA ALA A 147 17.64 36.75 -13.53
C ALA A 147 16.97 37.78 -14.45
N ARG A 148 15.68 37.60 -14.76
CA ARG A 148 14.89 38.51 -15.60
C ARG A 148 14.09 39.54 -14.79
N GLY A 149 14.21 39.56 -13.47
CA GLY A 149 13.46 40.46 -12.60
C GLY A 149 11.93 40.25 -12.64
N ARG A 150 11.48 39.03 -12.97
CA ARG A 150 10.05 38.66 -12.96
C ARG A 150 9.74 37.78 -11.73
N PRO A 151 8.51 37.80 -11.21
CA PRO A 151 8.10 36.87 -10.16
C PRO A 151 8.25 35.41 -10.65
N PRO A 152 8.77 34.50 -9.81
CA PRO A 152 8.76 33.06 -10.09
C PRO A 152 7.34 32.49 -10.10
N GLU A 153 7.12 31.51 -10.96
CA GLU A 153 5.86 30.76 -11.05
C GLU A 153 6.12 29.26 -10.81
N PRO A 154 5.21 28.56 -10.11
CA PRO A 154 4.04 29.09 -9.41
C PRO A 154 4.41 30.00 -8.23
N GLY A 155 3.64 31.08 -8.06
CA GLY A 155 3.83 32.07 -6.99
C GLY A 155 3.40 31.58 -5.59
N LEU A 156 3.66 32.42 -4.57
CA LEU A 156 3.25 32.12 -3.19
C LEU A 156 1.73 32.08 -3.02
N ASP A 157 0.98 32.79 -3.85
CA ASP A 157 -0.47 32.75 -3.91
C ASP A 157 -0.99 31.34 -4.23
N VAL A 158 -0.34 30.64 -5.17
CA VAL A 158 -0.65 29.22 -5.47
C VAL A 158 -0.34 28.34 -4.25
N ALA A 159 0.81 28.58 -3.61
CA ALA A 159 1.22 27.85 -2.41
C ALA A 159 0.28 28.12 -1.21
N LEU A 160 -0.30 29.32 -1.09
CA LEU A 160 -1.18 29.73 0.00
C LEU A 160 -2.59 29.19 -0.13
N VAL A 161 -3.11 29.00 -1.34
CA VAL A 161 -4.37 28.27 -1.53
C VAL A 161 -4.20 26.85 -0.99
N VAL A 162 -3.04 26.25 -1.23
CA VAL A 162 -2.70 24.93 -0.69
C VAL A 162 -2.25 24.97 0.79
N GLY A 163 -1.79 26.12 1.28
CA GLY A 163 -1.06 26.27 2.56
C GLY A 163 -1.76 26.99 3.72
N THR A 164 -2.72 27.90 3.50
CA THR A 164 -3.27 28.74 4.59
C THR A 164 -4.67 28.34 5.04
N GLY A 165 -4.77 27.95 6.31
CA GLY A 165 -6.01 27.81 7.08
C GLY A 165 -6.52 29.15 7.63
N GLY A 166 -6.75 30.15 6.78
CA GLY A 166 -7.23 31.46 7.22
C GLY A 166 -8.13 32.14 6.20
N GLY A 167 -9.45 31.96 6.36
CA GLY A 167 -10.48 32.73 5.67
C GLY A 167 -10.71 32.34 4.19
N ASN A 168 -11.89 31.77 3.92
CA ASN A 168 -12.38 31.25 2.64
C ASN A 168 -11.67 30.00 2.08
N ALA A 169 -12.31 28.85 2.31
CA ALA A 169 -12.35 27.65 1.45
C ALA A 169 -11.06 27.30 0.66
N GLY A 170 -9.91 27.25 1.34
CA GLY A 170 -8.68 26.72 0.76
C GLY A 170 -8.52 25.20 1.00
N PRO A 171 -7.79 24.46 0.15
CA PRO A 171 -7.42 23.06 0.31
C PRO A 171 -6.99 22.65 1.72
N ASN A 172 -6.25 23.48 2.46
CA ASN A 172 -5.87 23.15 3.84
C ASN A 172 -7.03 23.21 4.85
N ALA A 173 -8.06 24.03 4.61
CA ALA A 173 -9.29 24.00 5.41
C ALA A 173 -10.10 22.73 5.13
N LEU A 174 -10.11 22.28 3.87
CA LEU A 174 -10.74 21.04 3.41
C LEU A 174 -9.97 19.79 3.89
N LEU A 175 -8.64 19.82 3.86
CA LEU A 175 -7.77 18.79 4.44
C LEU A 175 -7.93 18.71 5.97
N ARG A 176 -8.06 19.86 6.65
CA ARG A 176 -8.45 19.89 8.07
C ARG A 176 -9.87 19.40 8.31
N GLN A 177 -10.80 19.59 7.38
CA GLN A 177 -12.16 19.06 7.50
C GLN A 177 -12.19 17.53 7.42
N VAL A 178 -11.26 16.95 6.65
CA VAL A 178 -11.03 15.49 6.55
C VAL A 178 -10.14 14.96 7.71
N ALA A 179 -9.26 15.80 8.28
CA ALA A 179 -8.35 15.46 9.37
C ALA A 179 -8.85 15.83 10.78
N ALA A 180 -9.93 16.61 10.91
CA ALA A 180 -10.49 16.99 12.21
C ALA A 180 -11.22 15.78 12.84
N PRO A 181 -10.90 15.40 14.09
CA PRO A 181 -11.72 14.45 14.81
C PRO A 181 -13.09 15.09 15.04
N ASN A 182 -14.15 14.34 14.74
CA ASN A 182 -15.53 14.75 14.95
C ASN A 182 -15.79 14.91 16.46
N MET A 183 -15.43 16.06 17.03
CA MET A 183 -15.57 16.39 18.46
C MET A 183 -16.65 17.46 18.64
N ALA A 184 -17.88 17.10 18.29
CA ALA A 184 -19.10 17.77 18.72
C ALA A 184 -20.25 16.76 18.67
N GLY A 185 -20.30 15.92 19.69
CA GLY A 185 -21.35 14.93 19.89
C GLY A 185 -21.17 14.30 21.26
N THR A 186 -21.88 14.83 22.23
CA THR A 186 -22.00 14.29 23.58
C THR A 186 -22.17 12.78 23.55
N ALA A 187 -21.45 12.08 24.43
CA ALA A 187 -21.62 10.67 24.69
C ALA A 187 -23.06 10.38 25.14
N ASP A 188 -23.92 10.03 24.19
CA ASP A 188 -25.09 9.19 24.43
C ASP A 188 -25.47 8.49 23.11
N GLY A 189 -25.48 7.16 23.11
CA GLY A 189 -26.05 6.35 22.03
C GLY A 189 -25.21 6.13 20.77
N ALA A 190 -23.99 5.60 20.86
CA ALA A 190 -23.38 4.90 19.73
C ALA A 190 -24.09 3.54 19.54
N VAL A 191 -25.24 3.55 18.86
CA VAL A 191 -25.75 2.34 18.23
C VAL A 191 -24.78 2.05 17.07
N GLY A 192 -23.87 1.10 17.30
CA GLY A 192 -23.23 0.41 16.19
C GLY A 192 -24.34 -0.25 15.40
N VAL A 193 -24.76 0.36 14.30
CA VAL A 193 -25.62 -0.31 13.34
C VAL A 193 -24.71 -1.30 12.61
N GLU A 194 -24.49 -2.45 13.23
CA GLU A 194 -24.43 -3.68 12.45
C GLU A 194 -25.72 -3.67 11.66
N VAL A 195 -25.63 -3.45 10.35
CA VAL A 195 -26.74 -3.71 9.44
C VAL A 195 -26.59 -5.19 9.11
N PRO A 196 -27.22 -6.13 9.85
CA PRO A 196 -27.24 -7.51 9.38
C PRO A 196 -27.94 -7.48 8.02
N LEU A 197 -27.26 -7.96 6.99
CA LEU A 197 -27.86 -8.19 5.68
C LEU A 197 -29.14 -9.00 5.90
N SER A 198 -30.25 -8.55 5.35
CA SER A 198 -31.51 -9.30 5.42
C SER A 198 -31.34 -10.69 4.78
N GLU A 199 -32.10 -11.69 5.22
CA GLU A 199 -31.99 -13.06 4.68
C GLU A 199 -32.16 -13.10 3.15
N ASP A 200 -32.96 -12.18 2.60
CA ASP A 200 -33.17 -12.03 1.16
C ASP A 200 -31.94 -11.48 0.45
N GLU A 201 -31.25 -10.48 1.01
CA GLU A 201 -29.99 -9.96 0.45
C GLU A 201 -28.88 -10.99 0.50
N GLN A 202 -28.78 -11.76 1.59
CA GLN A 202 -27.83 -12.87 1.70
C GLN A 202 -28.10 -13.94 0.64
N LYS A 203 -29.38 -14.24 0.38
CA LYS A 203 -29.78 -15.20 -0.64
C LYS A 203 -29.46 -14.71 -2.04
N VAL A 204 -29.76 -13.45 -2.36
CA VAL A 204 -29.43 -12.83 -3.66
C VAL A 204 -27.91 -12.83 -3.88
N LEU A 205 -27.12 -12.45 -2.87
CA LEU A 205 -25.66 -12.49 -2.93
C LEU A 205 -25.13 -13.91 -3.14
N SER A 206 -25.70 -14.90 -2.43
CA SER A 206 -25.30 -16.31 -2.59
C SER A 206 -25.65 -16.88 -3.97
N GLU A 207 -26.76 -16.43 -4.56
CA GLU A 207 -27.18 -16.84 -5.90
C GLU A 207 -26.25 -16.21 -6.96
N ILE A 208 -25.89 -14.94 -6.80
CA ILE A 208 -24.91 -14.25 -7.66
C ILE A 208 -23.53 -14.90 -7.53
N GLU A 209 -23.08 -15.22 -6.31
CA GLU A 209 -21.81 -15.90 -6.06
C GLU A 209 -21.80 -17.29 -6.72
N ARG A 210 -22.88 -18.06 -6.56
CA ARG A 210 -23.01 -19.37 -7.20
C ARG A 210 -23.00 -19.26 -8.73
N GLN A 211 -23.76 -18.33 -9.30
CA GLN A 211 -23.78 -18.09 -10.75
C GLN A 211 -22.42 -17.63 -11.27
N PHE A 212 -21.71 -16.80 -10.51
CA PHE A 212 -20.36 -16.33 -10.85
C PHE A 212 -19.34 -17.47 -10.88
N TYR A 213 -19.38 -18.39 -9.92
CA TYR A 213 -18.53 -19.60 -9.91
C TYR A 213 -18.87 -20.59 -11.03
N GLU A 214 -20.14 -20.68 -11.43
CA GLU A 214 -20.60 -21.54 -12.52
C GLU A 214 -20.28 -20.96 -13.91
N SER A 215 -20.35 -19.63 -14.08
CA SER A 215 -20.16 -18.97 -15.37
C SER A 215 -18.69 -18.84 -15.79
N ASP A 216 -17.75 -18.65 -14.85
CA ASP A 216 -16.33 -18.52 -15.18
C ASP A 216 -15.39 -19.10 -14.10
N PRO A 217 -15.16 -20.43 -14.11
CA PRO A 217 -14.28 -21.11 -13.16
C PRO A 217 -12.78 -20.86 -13.41
N ALA A 218 -12.39 -20.18 -14.50
CA ALA A 218 -11.00 -19.83 -14.79
C ALA A 218 -10.66 -18.48 -14.14
N PHE A 219 -11.52 -17.48 -14.32
CA PHE A 219 -11.40 -16.17 -13.69
C PHE A 219 -11.56 -16.23 -12.16
N ALA A 220 -12.47 -17.07 -11.65
CA ALA A 220 -12.60 -17.29 -10.21
C ALA A 220 -11.31 -17.85 -9.55
N ARG A 221 -10.52 -18.66 -10.29
CA ARG A 221 -9.21 -19.14 -9.85
C ARG A 221 -8.14 -18.06 -9.93
N GLU A 222 -8.22 -17.17 -10.91
CA GLU A 222 -7.30 -16.06 -11.10
C GLU A 222 -7.45 -14.99 -10.00
N VAL A 223 -8.69 -14.58 -9.69
CA VAL A 223 -9.02 -13.63 -8.61
C VAL A 223 -8.68 -14.19 -7.21
N GLY A 224 -8.87 -15.49 -6.99
CA GLY A 224 -8.44 -16.15 -5.75
C GLY A 224 -6.91 -16.19 -5.57
N SER A 225 -6.17 -16.21 -6.68
CA SER A 225 -4.70 -16.31 -6.69
C SER A 225 -3.97 -14.97 -6.58
N THR A 226 -4.65 -13.85 -6.83
CA THR A 226 -4.10 -12.48 -6.72
C THR A 226 -4.24 -11.87 -5.33
N THR A 227 -4.75 -12.62 -4.34
CA THR A 227 -4.55 -12.23 -2.94
C THR A 227 -3.09 -12.52 -2.56
N LEU A 228 -2.34 -11.46 -2.28
CA LEU A 228 -0.94 -11.41 -1.85
C LEU A 228 -0.68 -12.17 -0.52
N TYR A 229 -0.98 -13.47 -0.43
CA TYR A 229 -0.81 -14.27 0.78
C TYR A 229 -0.24 -15.69 0.58
N SER A 230 0.03 -16.13 -0.65
CA SER A 230 0.65 -17.45 -0.90
C SER A 230 2.17 -17.48 -0.60
N HIS A 231 2.87 -16.36 -0.78
CA HIS A 231 4.33 -16.28 -0.58
C HIS A 231 4.75 -16.23 0.89
N ALA A 232 3.94 -15.61 1.76
CA ALA A 232 4.23 -15.54 3.20
C ALA A 232 4.15 -16.91 3.88
N GLY A 233 3.16 -17.73 3.52
CA GLY A 233 2.99 -19.07 4.09
C GLY A 233 4.12 -20.04 3.71
N ARG A 234 4.66 -19.94 2.49
CA ARG A 234 5.79 -20.80 2.06
C ARG A 234 7.09 -20.44 2.79
N ASN A 235 7.36 -19.16 2.99
CA ASN A 235 8.55 -18.71 3.70
C ASN A 235 8.50 -19.07 5.19
N LEU A 236 7.31 -19.07 5.80
CA LEU A 236 7.13 -19.52 7.19
C LEU A 236 7.45 -21.00 7.38
N LYS A 237 7.07 -21.86 6.42
CA LYS A 237 7.39 -23.30 6.44
C LYS A 237 8.90 -23.53 6.41
N TRP A 238 9.63 -22.85 5.52
CA TRP A 238 11.09 -22.97 5.44
C TRP A 238 11.81 -22.39 6.66
N ALA A 239 11.30 -21.30 7.24
CA ALA A 239 11.84 -20.74 8.48
C ALA A 239 11.65 -21.70 9.67
N GLY A 240 10.47 -22.33 9.79
CA GLY A 240 10.22 -23.36 10.79
C GLY A 240 11.09 -24.61 10.60
N LEU A 241 11.27 -25.06 9.36
CA LEU A 241 12.16 -26.19 9.05
C LEU A 241 13.62 -25.89 9.40
N GLY A 242 14.11 -24.69 9.06
CA GLY A 242 15.47 -24.23 9.38
C GLY A 242 15.72 -24.13 10.88
N PHE A 243 14.71 -23.68 11.65
CA PHE A 243 14.78 -23.63 13.11
C PHE A 243 14.92 -25.03 13.73
N VAL A 244 14.10 -26.00 13.29
CA VAL A 244 14.17 -27.39 13.78
C VAL A 244 15.50 -28.04 13.38
N ALA A 245 15.95 -27.85 12.14
CA ALA A 245 17.23 -28.36 11.68
C ALA A 245 18.41 -27.77 12.49
N GLY A 246 18.40 -26.46 12.74
CA GLY A 246 19.39 -25.79 13.59
C GLY A 246 19.41 -26.34 15.01
N LEU A 247 18.23 -26.60 15.60
CA LEU A 247 18.11 -27.19 16.94
C LEU A 247 18.64 -28.63 17.00
N VAL A 248 18.37 -29.45 15.99
CA VAL A 248 18.92 -30.82 15.89
C VAL A 248 20.44 -30.80 15.71
N ILE A 249 20.97 -29.94 14.84
CA ILE A 249 22.41 -29.78 14.63
C ILE A 249 23.09 -29.32 15.92
N MET A 250 22.48 -28.37 16.65
CA MET A 250 22.97 -27.89 17.93
C MET A 250 23.01 -29.02 18.97
N LEU A 251 21.92 -29.77 19.13
CA LEU A 251 21.84 -30.88 20.10
C LEU A 251 22.85 -32.01 19.79
N VAL A 252 23.06 -32.33 18.51
CA VAL A 252 24.01 -33.37 18.09
C VAL A 252 25.46 -32.89 18.23
N SER A 253 25.72 -31.61 18.01
CA SER A 253 27.08 -31.05 17.98
C SER A 253 27.58 -30.58 19.36
N PHE A 254 26.68 -30.39 20.32
CA PHE A 254 26.97 -29.84 21.64
C PHE A 254 28.00 -30.64 22.44
N ALA A 255 28.10 -31.95 22.21
CA ALA A 255 29.06 -32.81 22.92
C ALA A 255 30.44 -32.91 22.25
N SER A 256 30.60 -32.45 21.01
CA SER A 256 31.76 -32.79 20.17
C SER A 256 32.67 -31.60 19.85
N SER A 257 32.10 -30.40 19.65
CA SER A 257 32.89 -29.22 19.31
C SER A 257 32.13 -27.92 19.55
N ILE A 258 32.72 -27.03 20.35
CA ILE A 258 32.21 -25.68 20.62
C ILE A 258 31.98 -24.88 19.32
N PHE A 259 32.86 -25.02 18.32
CA PHE A 259 32.73 -24.29 17.06
C PHE A 259 31.51 -24.72 16.23
N LEU A 260 31.15 -26.01 16.26
CA LEU A 260 29.92 -26.50 15.64
C LEU A 260 28.67 -26.09 16.44
N GLY A 261 28.78 -26.01 17.76
CA GLY A 261 27.70 -25.47 18.61
C GLY A 261 27.39 -24.00 18.28
N VAL A 262 28.43 -23.18 18.10
CA VAL A 262 28.29 -21.76 17.74
C VAL A 262 27.70 -21.60 16.34
N SER A 263 28.12 -22.40 15.35
CA SER A 263 27.55 -22.32 14.00
C SER A 263 26.07 -22.72 13.98
N GLY A 264 25.69 -23.77 14.72
CA GLY A 264 24.28 -24.16 14.90
C GLY A 264 23.46 -23.06 15.58
N PHE A 265 24.01 -22.40 16.59
CA PHE A 265 23.38 -21.27 17.27
C PHE A 265 23.16 -20.07 16.33
N VAL A 266 24.15 -19.71 15.51
CA VAL A 266 24.02 -18.61 14.53
C VAL A 266 22.95 -18.91 13.48
N VAL A 267 22.87 -20.16 13.00
CA VAL A 267 21.80 -20.60 12.08
C VAL A 267 20.42 -20.54 12.75
N MET A 268 20.32 -20.97 14.01
CA MET A 268 19.08 -20.90 14.79
C MET A 268 18.65 -19.45 15.03
N LEU A 269 19.58 -18.57 15.39
CA LEU A 269 19.33 -17.15 15.63
C LEU A 269 18.89 -16.44 14.35
N GLY A 270 19.56 -16.70 13.23
CA GLY A 270 19.16 -16.17 11.92
C GLY A 270 17.76 -16.63 11.52
N SER A 271 17.45 -17.91 11.73
CA SER A 271 16.12 -18.48 11.44
C SER A 271 15.04 -17.90 12.34
N ALA A 272 15.32 -17.68 13.63
CA ALA A 272 14.40 -17.09 14.59
C ALA A 272 14.06 -15.63 14.25
N VAL A 273 15.06 -14.81 13.87
CA VAL A 273 14.83 -13.42 13.44
C VAL A 273 14.01 -13.37 12.16
N VAL A 274 14.28 -14.25 11.19
CA VAL A 274 13.48 -14.36 9.97
C VAL A 274 12.05 -14.80 10.29
N PHE A 275 11.89 -15.80 11.16
CA PHE A 275 10.58 -16.28 11.60
C PHE A 275 9.77 -15.18 12.28
N GLU A 276 10.38 -14.46 13.22
CA GLU A 276 9.74 -13.36 13.96
C GLU A 276 9.34 -12.20 13.03
N ARG A 277 10.20 -11.82 12.08
CA ARG A 277 9.89 -10.81 11.07
C ARG A 277 8.72 -11.25 10.18
N ASN A 278 8.61 -12.53 9.84
CA ASN A 278 7.46 -13.05 9.10
C ASN A 278 6.20 -13.15 9.98
N LEU A 279 6.35 -13.45 11.28
CA LEU A 279 5.24 -13.50 12.23
C LEU A 279 4.64 -12.11 12.48
N ARG A 280 5.47 -11.08 12.65
CA ARG A 280 5.02 -9.69 12.82
C ARG A 280 4.32 -9.15 11.56
N LYS A 281 4.68 -9.65 10.37
CA LYS A 281 3.97 -9.34 9.11
C LYS A 281 2.59 -10.01 9.03
N MET A 282 2.40 -11.15 9.69
CA MET A 282 1.10 -11.79 9.86
C MET A 282 0.42 -11.22 11.11
N GLY A 283 -0.29 -10.10 10.97
CA GLY A 283 -1.14 -9.55 12.04
C GLY A 283 -2.23 -10.53 12.52
N LYS A 284 -3.02 -10.15 13.53
CA LYS A 284 -4.04 -10.99 14.23
C LYS A 284 -4.93 -11.82 13.28
N ALA A 285 -5.22 -11.35 12.06
CA ALA A 285 -6.00 -12.05 11.05
C ALA A 285 -5.34 -13.34 10.51
N GLY A 286 -4.01 -13.39 10.37
CA GLY A 286 -3.27 -14.58 9.92
C GLY A 286 -3.13 -15.66 11.00
N TRP A 287 -3.23 -15.28 12.27
CA TRP A 287 -3.17 -16.21 13.40
C TRP A 287 -4.42 -17.09 13.49
N HIS A 288 -5.58 -16.57 13.08
CA HIS A 288 -6.85 -17.31 13.11
C HIS A 288 -6.92 -18.43 12.07
N SER A 289 -6.19 -18.35 10.94
CA SER A 289 -6.12 -19.43 9.94
C SER A 289 -5.10 -20.51 10.32
N VAL A 290 -3.99 -20.12 10.95
CA VAL A 290 -2.98 -21.06 11.49
C VAL A 290 -3.50 -21.80 12.73
N SER A 291 -4.17 -21.11 13.66
CA SER A 291 -4.75 -21.77 14.85
C SER A 291 -5.91 -22.71 14.50
N ARG A 292 -6.69 -22.40 13.44
CA ARG A 292 -7.74 -23.30 12.92
C ARG A 292 -7.15 -24.55 12.26
N SER A 293 -6.01 -24.43 11.58
CA SER A 293 -5.29 -25.58 11.01
C SER A 293 -4.51 -26.41 12.06
N MET A 294 -4.10 -25.80 13.18
CA MET A 294 -3.51 -26.53 14.31
C MET A 294 -4.56 -27.22 15.19
N ARG A 295 -5.75 -26.64 15.38
CA ARG A 295 -6.87 -27.29 16.11
C ARG A 295 -7.56 -28.39 15.29
N ALA A 296 -7.53 -28.31 13.97
CA ALA A 296 -8.05 -29.35 13.07
C ALA A 296 -7.02 -30.47 12.80
N GLY A 297 -6.57 -31.16 13.85
CA GLY A 297 -6.21 -32.59 13.79
C GLY A 297 -5.14 -33.10 12.81
N GLY A 298 -4.24 -32.26 12.28
CA GLY A 298 -3.29 -32.65 11.22
C GLY A 298 -2.20 -33.66 11.59
N LEU A 299 -1.91 -33.89 12.87
CA LEU A 299 -0.93 -34.92 13.27
C LEU A 299 -1.49 -36.35 13.19
N ARG A 300 -2.79 -36.55 13.50
CA ARG A 300 -3.37 -37.89 13.65
C ARG A 300 -3.58 -38.58 12.29
N THR A 301 -3.88 -37.80 11.26
CA THR A 301 -4.05 -38.27 9.87
C THR A 301 -2.72 -38.64 9.21
N TYR A 302 -1.63 -37.93 9.52
CA TYR A 302 -0.31 -38.25 8.96
C TYR A 302 0.27 -39.56 9.51
N PHE A 303 0.09 -39.83 10.81
CA PHE A 303 0.54 -41.09 11.43
C PHE A 303 -0.35 -42.29 11.07
N SER A 304 -1.66 -42.11 10.83
CA SER A 304 -2.53 -43.21 10.38
C SER A 304 -2.21 -43.69 8.95
N ASP A 305 -1.75 -42.77 8.10
CA ASP A 305 -1.46 -43.05 6.69
C ASP A 305 -0.09 -43.71 6.48
N ALA A 306 0.87 -43.37 7.33
CA ALA A 306 2.16 -44.06 7.40
C ALA A 306 2.00 -45.50 7.92
N GLY A 307 1.15 -45.72 8.94
CA GLY A 307 0.85 -47.06 9.46
C GLY A 307 0.12 -47.97 8.45
N ARG A 308 -0.79 -47.41 7.63
CA ARG A 308 -1.45 -48.15 6.54
C ARG A 308 -0.45 -48.59 5.47
N ARG A 309 0.45 -47.70 5.03
CA ARG A 309 1.44 -48.01 3.98
C ARG A 309 2.48 -49.06 4.39
N VAL A 310 2.81 -49.15 5.67
CA VAL A 310 3.70 -50.21 6.19
C VAL A 310 2.98 -51.55 6.25
N ARG A 311 1.72 -51.58 6.71
CA ARG A 311 0.92 -52.80 6.79
C ARG A 311 0.59 -53.40 5.42
N ASP A 312 0.37 -52.57 4.41
CA ASP A 312 0.10 -53.03 3.04
C ASP A 312 1.35 -53.59 2.34
N ARG A 313 2.56 -53.18 2.74
CA ARG A 313 3.81 -53.80 2.25
C ARG A 313 4.08 -55.15 2.89
N PHE A 314 3.81 -55.32 4.18
CA PHE A 314 4.00 -56.61 4.86
C PHE A 314 2.99 -57.68 4.40
N ARG A 315 1.78 -57.28 3.99
CA ARG A 315 0.77 -58.21 3.47
C ARG A 315 1.05 -58.70 2.04
N LYS A 316 1.96 -58.04 1.32
CA LYS A 316 2.31 -58.37 -0.08
C LYS A 316 3.51 -59.34 -0.19
N ASN A 317 4.12 -59.73 0.93
CA ASN A 317 5.32 -60.60 0.99
C ASN A 317 5.06 -61.96 1.65
N GLN A 318 3.79 -62.32 1.93
CA GLN A 318 3.40 -63.61 2.54
C GLN A 318 2.31 -64.35 1.74
N GLY A 319 2.21 -64.10 0.44
CA GLY A 319 1.30 -64.82 -0.47
C GLY A 319 2.06 -65.41 -1.63
#